data_AF-A0A8T3U9F9-F1
#
_entry.id   AF-A0A8T3U9F9-F1
#
_cell.length_a   1.000
_cell.length_b   1.000
_cell.length_c   1.000
_cell.angle_alpha   90.00
_cell.angle_beta   90.00
_cell.angle_gamma   90.00
#
_symmetry.space_group_name_H-M   'P 1'
#
loop_
_entity.id
_entity.type
_entity.pdbx_description
1 polymer ?
#
loop_
_entity_poly.entity_id
_entity_poly.type
_entity_poly.pdbx_seq_one_letter_code
_entity_poly.pdbx_strand_id
1 'polypeptide(L)'
;MVGRIKGIIRPAIGAILPCIDKEYMLIDAGANTNCKKENFLQFSEMGKIYLEKTGKKTNPKIGLLNIGTEETKGSDMHKEAYMYLKEHYEEKGLNFIGNIEARDPFTGDVDLVVSDGFTGNIFIKTLEGFRKNDIINI
;
A
#
# COMPACT_ATOMS: atom_id res chain seq x y z
N MET A 1 3.95 5.20 26.42
CA MET A 1 3.93 4.66 25.04
C MET A 1 2.69 3.79 24.89
N VAL A 2 2.00 3.85 23.74
CA VAL A 2 0.72 3.17 23.52
C VAL A 2 0.87 1.66 23.21
N GLY A 3 2.05 1.22 22.77
CA GLY A 3 2.31 -0.19 22.44
C GLY A 3 1.70 -0.63 21.11
N ARG A 4 1.95 -1.89 20.71
CA ARG A 4 1.41 -2.49 19.48
C ARG A 4 0.29 -3.48 19.83
N ILE A 5 -0.68 -3.64 18.95
CA ILE A 5 -1.69 -4.70 19.05
C ILE A 5 -0.99 -6.07 19.04
N LYS A 6 -1.40 -6.98 19.93
CA LYS A 6 -0.83 -8.34 20.02
C LYS A 6 -0.97 -9.06 18.67
N GLY A 7 0.12 -9.60 18.16
CA GLY A 7 0.16 -10.29 16.85
C GLY A 7 0.56 -9.40 15.68
N ILE A 8 0.51 -8.06 15.82
CA ILE A 8 1.03 -7.14 14.80
C ILE A 8 2.56 -7.07 14.92
N ILE A 9 3.24 -7.44 13.83
CA ILE A 9 4.70 -7.50 13.77
C ILE A 9 5.26 -6.08 13.78
N ARG A 10 4.71 -5.16 12.99
CA ARG A 10 5.10 -3.74 12.99
C ARG A 10 3.89 -2.83 12.75
N PRO A 11 3.81 -1.67 13.42
CA PRO A 11 2.85 -0.63 13.03
C PRO A 11 3.28 -0.05 11.67
N ALA A 12 2.35 0.52 10.92
CA ALA A 12 2.65 1.21 9.66
C ALA A 12 2.02 2.60 9.66
N ILE A 13 2.60 3.53 8.88
CA ILE A 13 1.98 4.83 8.64
C ILE A 13 1.07 4.69 7.43
N GLY A 14 -0.23 4.87 7.64
CA GLY A 14 -1.22 4.95 6.59
C GLY A 14 -1.47 6.41 6.18
N ALA A 15 -1.42 6.70 4.88
CA ALA A 15 -1.73 8.03 4.34
C ALA A 15 -2.87 7.94 3.33
N ILE A 16 -3.87 8.80 3.45
CA ILE A 16 -4.93 8.95 2.45
C ILE A 16 -4.50 10.01 1.44
N LEU A 17 -4.49 9.65 0.16
CA LEU A 17 -3.98 10.46 -0.93
C LEU A 17 -5.06 10.65 -2.00
N PRO A 18 -5.11 11.82 -2.66
CA PRO A 18 -6.06 12.08 -3.73
C PRO A 18 -5.68 11.33 -5.02
N CYS A 19 -6.70 10.96 -5.80
CA CYS A 19 -6.59 10.60 -7.21
C CYS A 19 -7.80 11.17 -7.97
N ILE A 20 -7.88 10.94 -9.29
CA ILE A 20 -8.95 11.51 -10.12
C ILE A 20 -10.32 11.09 -9.56
N ASP A 21 -11.08 12.08 -9.08
CA ASP A 21 -12.43 11.98 -8.49
C ASP A 21 -12.56 11.00 -7.31
N LYS A 22 -11.45 10.56 -6.72
CA LYS A 22 -11.39 9.50 -5.70
C LYS A 22 -10.23 9.73 -4.73
N GLU A 23 -10.14 8.86 -3.73
CA GLU A 23 -8.99 8.75 -2.84
C GLU A 23 -8.53 7.29 -2.77
N TYR A 24 -7.24 7.11 -2.44
CA TYR A 24 -6.63 5.82 -2.13
C TYR A 24 -5.77 5.94 -0.87
N MET A 25 -5.45 4.80 -0.25
CA MET A 25 -4.56 4.74 0.90
C MET A 25 -3.19 4.19 0.49
N LEU A 26 -2.11 4.80 0.98
CA LEU A 26 -0.76 4.25 0.95
C LEU A 26 -0.40 3.69 2.33
N ILE A 27 0.15 2.46 2.39
CA ILE A 27 0.66 1.84 3.61
C ILE A 27 1.83 0.89 3.28
N ASP A 28 3.03 1.01 3.81
CA ASP A 28 3.56 1.94 4.80
C ASP A 28 4.18 3.19 4.16
N ALA A 29 3.86 4.38 4.67
CA ALA A 29 4.38 5.66 4.19
C ALA A 29 5.65 6.14 4.92
N GLY A 30 6.27 5.33 5.80
CA GLY A 30 7.58 5.68 6.36
C GLY A 30 7.97 5.09 7.71
N ALA A 31 7.19 4.18 8.31
CA ALA A 31 7.54 3.61 9.61
C ALA A 31 8.63 2.53 9.54
N ASN A 32 8.69 1.76 8.45
CA ASN A 32 9.48 0.53 8.38
C ASN A 32 10.32 0.46 7.11
N THR A 33 11.59 0.84 7.20
CA THR A 33 12.53 0.76 6.06
C THR A 33 13.01 -0.65 5.73
N ASN A 34 12.87 -1.60 6.65
CA ASN A 34 13.24 -3.00 6.44
C ASN A 34 12.07 -3.90 6.85
N CYS A 35 11.25 -4.26 5.86
CA CYS A 35 10.09 -5.12 6.01
C CYS A 35 10.45 -6.57 5.67
N LYS A 36 9.64 -7.50 6.20
CA LYS A 36 9.55 -8.89 5.72
C LYS A 36 8.23 -9.09 4.98
N LYS A 37 8.10 -10.17 4.21
CA LYS A 37 6.87 -10.52 3.46
C LYS A 37 5.60 -10.52 4.34
N GLU A 38 5.70 -10.97 5.60
CA GLU A 38 4.58 -10.98 6.54
C GLU A 38 4.09 -9.57 6.90
N ASN A 39 4.98 -8.56 6.83
CA ASN A 39 4.58 -7.18 7.03
C ASN A 39 3.64 -6.70 5.94
N PHE A 40 3.91 -7.02 4.67
CA PHE A 40 3.04 -6.62 3.55
C PHE A 40 1.64 -7.23 3.69
N LEU A 41 1.54 -8.50 4.09
CA LEU A 41 0.23 -9.12 4.37
C LEU A 41 -0.52 -8.38 5.50
N GLN A 42 0.16 -8.11 6.62
CA GLN A 42 -0.46 -7.37 7.72
C GLN A 42 -0.83 -5.93 7.33
N PHE A 43 -0.05 -5.28 6.48
CA PHE A 43 -0.35 -3.94 5.97
C PHE A 43 -1.59 -3.96 5.09
N SER A 44 -1.74 -4.98 4.22
CA SER A 44 -2.96 -5.22 3.44
C SER A 44 -4.19 -5.42 4.33
N GLU A 45 -4.10 -6.27 5.36
CA GLU A 45 -5.19 -6.51 6.31
C GLU A 45 -5.57 -5.24 7.08
N MET A 46 -4.58 -4.52 7.63
CA MET A 46 -4.81 -3.28 8.38
C MET A 46 -5.43 -2.20 7.49
N GLY A 47 -4.91 -2.00 6.28
CA GLY A 47 -5.42 -1.02 5.33
C GLY A 47 -6.85 -1.35 4.87
N LYS A 48 -7.13 -2.62 4.56
CA LYS A 48 -8.49 -3.08 4.24
C LYS A 48 -9.46 -2.77 5.37
N ILE A 49 -9.15 -3.22 6.59
CA ILE A 49 -10.01 -3.01 7.77
C ILE A 49 -10.27 -1.52 7.98
N TYR A 50 -9.23 -0.69 7.86
CA TYR A 50 -9.38 0.76 8.01
C TYR A 50 -10.33 1.35 6.96
N LEU A 51 -10.14 1.03 5.68
CA LEU A 51 -10.96 1.56 4.59
C LEU A 51 -12.43 1.11 4.69
N GLU A 52 -12.67 -0.14 5.10
CA GLU A 52 -14.02 -0.66 5.29
C GLU A 52 -14.70 -0.07 6.53
N LYS A 53 -14.01 -0.01 7.67
CA LYS A 53 -14.59 0.47 8.94
C LYS A 53 -14.82 1.96 8.98
N THR A 54 -14.07 2.74 8.21
CA THR A 54 -14.27 4.19 8.08
C THR A 54 -15.28 4.55 6.99
N GLY A 55 -15.87 3.55 6.32
CA GLY A 55 -16.85 3.76 5.26
C GLY A 55 -16.27 4.34 3.96
N LYS A 56 -14.93 4.33 3.80
CA LYS A 56 -14.25 4.88 2.63
C LYS A 56 -14.42 3.99 1.40
N LYS A 57 -14.32 2.67 1.56
CA LYS A 57 -14.41 1.67 0.46
C LYS A 57 -14.99 0.36 0.95
N THR A 58 -15.72 -0.35 0.09
CA THR A 58 -16.15 -1.74 0.30
C THR A 58 -15.28 -2.68 -0.53
N ASN A 59 -14.68 -3.70 0.07
CA ASN A 59 -13.80 -4.66 -0.62
C ASN A 59 -12.67 -3.99 -1.46
N PRO A 60 -11.83 -3.14 -0.83
CA PRO A 60 -10.87 -2.27 -1.51
C PRO A 60 -9.88 -3.07 -2.36
N LYS A 61 -9.64 -2.64 -3.59
CA LYS A 61 -8.59 -3.21 -4.47
C LYS A 61 -7.20 -2.89 -3.91
N ILE A 62 -6.42 -3.94 -3.65
CA ILE A 62 -5.11 -3.87 -2.98
C ILE A 62 -4.00 -4.15 -4.00
N GLY A 63 -3.16 -3.17 -4.27
CA GLY A 63 -2.00 -3.29 -5.15
C GLY A 63 -0.68 -3.25 -4.37
N LEU A 64 0.26 -4.14 -4.73
CA LEU A 64 1.64 -4.08 -4.22
C LEU A 64 2.45 -3.12 -5.09
N LEU A 65 2.94 -2.02 -4.50
CA LEU A 65 3.75 -1.03 -5.21
C LEU A 65 5.05 -1.65 -5.70
N ASN A 66 5.30 -1.56 -7.01
CA ASN A 66 6.42 -2.22 -7.65
C ASN A 66 6.91 -1.43 -8.88
N ILE A 67 7.99 -1.91 -9.50
CA ILE A 67 8.63 -1.32 -10.70
C ILE A 67 8.08 -1.87 -12.02
N GLY A 68 7.03 -2.68 -11.96
CA GLY A 68 6.37 -3.31 -13.10
C GLY A 68 5.23 -4.21 -12.62
N THR A 69 4.33 -4.58 -13.52
CA THR A 69 3.08 -5.29 -13.19
C THR A 69 3.24 -6.81 -13.18
N GLU A 70 4.31 -7.36 -13.74
CA GLU A 70 4.54 -8.80 -13.78
C GLU A 70 4.93 -9.34 -12.39
N GLU A 71 4.54 -10.58 -12.07
CA GLU A 71 4.79 -11.22 -10.77
C GLU A 71 6.29 -11.31 -10.41
N THR A 72 7.15 -11.30 -11.43
CA THR A 72 8.61 -11.45 -11.30
C THR A 72 9.34 -10.13 -11.07
N LYS A 73 8.64 -8.99 -11.07
CA LYS A 73 9.23 -7.65 -10.91
C LYS A 73 9.49 -7.28 -9.47
N GLY A 74 10.45 -6.38 -9.30
CA GLY A 74 10.87 -5.86 -8.01
C GLY A 74 12.12 -6.52 -7.46
N SER A 75 12.53 -6.05 -6.28
CA SER A 75 13.60 -6.70 -5.52
C SER A 75 13.15 -8.08 -5.04
N ASP A 76 14.09 -8.89 -4.54
CA ASP A 76 13.76 -10.21 -4.01
C ASP A 76 12.74 -10.12 -2.86
N MET A 77 12.78 -9.05 -2.06
CA MET A 77 11.75 -8.84 -1.04
C MET A 77 10.36 -8.58 -1.63
N HIS A 78 10.26 -7.83 -2.74
CA HIS A 78 8.98 -7.58 -3.40
C HIS A 78 8.42 -8.86 -4.04
N LYS A 79 9.28 -9.69 -4.65
CA LYS A 79 8.88 -11.00 -5.18
C LYS A 79 8.39 -11.92 -4.07
N GLU A 80 9.11 -11.97 -2.94
CA GLU A 80 8.69 -12.74 -1.77
C GLU A 80 7.36 -12.25 -1.18
N ALA A 81 7.19 -10.92 -1.08
CA ALA A 81 5.94 -10.31 -0.61
C ALA A 81 4.78 -10.61 -1.56
N TYR A 82 5.00 -10.52 -2.88
CA TYR A 82 4.01 -10.87 -3.89
C TYR A 82 3.56 -12.32 -3.74
N MET A 83 4.50 -13.27 -3.70
CA MET A 83 4.18 -14.69 -3.56
C MET A 83 3.43 -14.96 -2.25
N TYR A 84 3.86 -14.34 -1.16
CA TYR A 84 3.22 -14.51 0.15
C TYR A 84 1.80 -13.93 0.18
N LEU A 85 1.58 -12.76 -0.42
CA LEU A 85 0.25 -12.17 -0.59
C LEU A 85 -0.63 -13.07 -1.47
N LYS A 86 -0.12 -13.52 -2.61
CA LYS A 86 -0.83 -14.41 -3.55
C LYS A 86 -1.22 -15.74 -2.91
N GLU A 87 -0.42 -16.26 -1.99
CA GLU A 87 -0.74 -17.48 -1.25
C GLU A 87 -1.87 -17.28 -0.21
N HIS A 88 -1.94 -16.11 0.43
CA HIS A 88 -2.81 -15.90 1.59
C HIS A 88 -4.00 -14.96 1.35
N TYR A 89 -4.08 -14.27 0.21
CA TYR A 89 -5.08 -13.21 0.02
C TYR A 89 -6.51 -13.73 0.13
N GLU A 90 -6.81 -14.91 -0.42
CA GLU A 90 -8.16 -15.49 -0.38
C GLU A 90 -8.56 -15.84 1.06
N GLU A 91 -7.67 -16.49 1.82
CA GLU A 91 -7.90 -16.84 3.23
C GLU A 91 -8.15 -15.60 4.09
N LYS A 92 -7.43 -14.51 3.81
CA LYS A 92 -7.61 -13.21 4.49
C LYS A 92 -8.74 -12.37 3.91
N GLY A 93 -9.43 -12.87 2.88
CA GLY A 93 -10.49 -12.16 2.16
C GLY A 93 -10.04 -10.85 1.52
N LEU A 94 -8.77 -10.72 1.17
CA LEU A 94 -8.20 -9.53 0.55
C LEU A 94 -8.54 -9.49 -0.95
N ASN A 95 -8.83 -8.32 -1.50
CA ASN A 95 -8.99 -8.12 -2.94
C ASN A 95 -7.64 -7.72 -3.56
N PHE A 96 -6.69 -8.65 -3.56
CA PHE A 96 -5.34 -8.43 -4.07
C PHE A 96 -5.31 -8.47 -5.60
N ILE A 97 -4.95 -7.35 -6.23
CA ILE A 97 -4.94 -7.20 -7.69
C ILE A 97 -3.54 -7.37 -8.30
N GLY A 98 -2.54 -7.74 -7.48
CA GLY A 98 -1.18 -7.99 -7.92
C GLY A 98 -0.25 -6.78 -7.78
N ASN A 99 0.81 -6.78 -8.60
CA ASN A 99 1.75 -5.67 -8.66
C ASN A 99 1.13 -4.48 -9.40
N ILE A 100 1.39 -3.29 -8.89
CA ILE A 100 1.03 -2.02 -9.52
C ILE A 100 2.27 -1.14 -9.66
N GLU A 101 2.29 -0.31 -10.68
CA GLU A 101 3.30 0.72 -10.85
C GLU A 101 2.88 2.02 -10.17
N ALA A 102 3.85 2.88 -9.86
CA ALA A 102 3.63 4.14 -9.13
C ALA A 102 2.61 5.09 -9.79
N ARG A 103 2.31 4.91 -11.09
CA ARG A 103 1.32 5.71 -11.83
C ARG A 103 -0.12 5.21 -11.68
N ASP A 104 -0.31 3.94 -11.36
CA ASP A 104 -1.63 3.30 -11.37
C ASP A 104 -2.60 3.83 -10.29
N PRO A 105 -2.15 4.22 -9.08
CA PRO A 105 -3.06 4.78 -8.06
C PRO A 105 -3.81 6.04 -8.52
N PHE A 106 -3.26 6.79 -9.49
CA PHE A 106 -3.87 8.02 -10.00
C PHE A 106 -5.06 7.77 -10.93
N THR A 107 -5.25 6.55 -11.45
CA THR A 107 -6.41 6.22 -12.30
C THR A 107 -7.70 6.03 -11.51
N GLY A 108 -7.60 5.86 -10.19
CA GLY A 108 -8.75 5.56 -9.34
C GLY A 108 -9.19 4.09 -9.37
N ASP A 109 -8.36 3.20 -9.94
CA ASP A 109 -8.57 1.75 -9.96
C ASP A 109 -7.88 0.99 -8.83
N VAL A 110 -7.13 1.70 -7.97
CA VAL A 110 -6.48 1.15 -6.78
C VAL A 110 -7.01 1.88 -5.55
N ASP A 111 -7.43 1.14 -4.53
CA ASP A 111 -7.95 1.71 -3.29
C ASP A 111 -6.91 1.68 -2.16
N LEU A 112 -6.04 0.66 -2.16
CA LEU A 112 -4.99 0.46 -1.18
C LEU A 112 -3.67 0.10 -1.87
N VAL A 113 -2.67 0.95 -1.71
CA VAL A 113 -1.30 0.77 -2.19
C VAL A 113 -0.46 0.27 -1.03
N VAL A 114 0.09 -0.93 -1.16
CA VAL A 114 0.91 -1.58 -0.14
C VAL A 114 2.39 -1.48 -0.52
N SER A 115 3.23 -1.07 0.43
CA SER A 115 4.67 -0.87 0.21
C SER A 115 5.47 -1.03 1.51
N ASP A 116 6.80 -1.12 1.40
CA ASP A 116 7.70 -0.89 2.53
C ASP A 116 7.84 0.62 2.81
N GLY A 117 8.27 0.97 4.03
CA GLY A 117 8.36 2.36 4.45
C GLY A 117 9.45 3.18 3.75
N PHE A 118 10.48 2.55 3.16
CA PHE A 118 11.46 3.30 2.37
C PHE A 118 10.84 3.72 1.03
N THR A 119 10.28 2.76 0.30
CA THR A 119 9.64 3.00 -1.00
C THR A 119 8.41 3.90 -0.87
N GLY A 120 7.53 3.64 0.11
CA GLY A 120 6.33 4.43 0.35
C GLY A 120 6.64 5.87 0.76
N ASN A 121 7.69 6.10 1.56
CA ASN A 121 8.07 7.47 1.94
C ASN A 121 8.64 8.25 0.75
N ILE A 122 9.45 7.61 -0.10
CA ILE A 122 9.91 8.24 -1.35
C ILE A 122 8.72 8.60 -2.24
N PHE A 123 7.76 7.69 -2.38
CA PHE A 123 6.56 7.91 -3.18
C PHE A 123 5.75 9.12 -2.67
N ILE A 124 5.37 9.14 -1.38
CA ILE A 124 4.57 10.25 -0.84
C ILE A 124 5.33 11.59 -0.84
N LYS A 125 6.64 11.61 -0.56
CA LYS A 125 7.45 12.84 -0.59
C LYS A 125 7.59 13.41 -1.98
N THR A 126 7.62 12.55 -3.00
CA THR A 126 7.60 12.98 -4.40
C THR A 126 6.29 13.71 -4.70
N LEU A 127 5.14 13.14 -4.31
CA LEU A 127 3.83 13.77 -4.53
C LEU A 127 3.66 15.08 -3.77
N GLU A 128 4.11 15.15 -2.52
CA GLU A 128 4.14 16.40 -1.75
C GLU A 128 4.96 17.48 -2.46
N GLY A 129 6.08 17.10 -3.07
CA GLY A 129 6.93 17.99 -3.86
C GLY A 129 6.24 18.55 -5.11
N PHE A 130 5.53 17.70 -5.87
CA PHE A 130 4.76 18.14 -7.03
C PHE A 130 3.61 19.09 -6.64
N ARG A 131 2.89 18.77 -5.56
CA ARG A 131 1.77 19.57 -5.06
C ARG A 131 2.23 20.94 -4.53
N LYS A 132 3.31 20.98 -3.74
CA LYS A 132 3.81 22.23 -3.14
C LYS A 132 4.29 23.26 -4.16
N ASN A 133 4.73 22.79 -5.33
CA ASN A 133 5.26 23.65 -6.39
C ASN A 133 4.23 23.89 -7.52
N ASP A 134 2.95 23.56 -7.30
CA ASP A 134 1.86 23.70 -8.27
C ASP A 134 2.16 23.06 -9.65
N ILE A 135 3.03 22.05 -9.68
CA ILE A 135 3.44 21.38 -10.92
C ILE A 135 2.30 20.49 -11.45
N ILE A 136 1.42 20.02 -10.55
CA ILE A 136 0.23 19.24 -10.88
C ILE A 136 -0.90 19.60 -9.90
N ASN A 137 -2.10 19.85 -10.41
CA ASN A 137 -3.34 19.96 -9.61
C ASN A 137 -3.91 18.54 -9.39
N ILE A 138 -3.35 17.82 -8.42
CA ILE A 138 -3.91 16.56 -7.90
C ILE A 138 -4.61 16.85 -6.56
#